data_AF-A0A8B6EWQ7-F1
#
_entry.id   AF-A0A8B6EWQ7-F1
#
_cell.length_a   1.000
_cell.length_b   1.000
_cell.length_c   1.000
_cell.angle_alpha   90.00
_cell.angle_beta   90.00
_cell.angle_gamma   90.00
#
_symmetry.space_group_name_H-M   'P 1'
#
loop_
_entity.id
_entity.type
_entity.pdbx_description
1 polymer ?
#
loop_
_entity_poly.entity_id
_entity_poly.type
_entity_poly.pdbx_seq_one_letter_code
_entity_poly.pdbx_strand_id
1 'polypeptide(L)' 'MADKGFNIHEEVEECKLKLNIPPFANAGLQMTQADALLTKKIAAHRVHVERTIGSVKKFKIVKQKVPLSLFGRVNQI' A
#
# COMPACT_ATOMS: atom_id res chain seq x y z
N MET A 1 0.64 -2.73 -1.68
CA MET A 1 0.78 -2.64 -0.22
C MET A 1 -0.52 -2.08 0.30
N ALA A 2 -1.03 -2.61 1.40
CA ALA A 2 -2.25 -2.11 2.01
C ALA A 2 -2.05 -1.98 3.53
N ASP A 3 -2.89 -1.16 4.16
CA ASP A 3 -2.89 -1.04 5.61
C ASP A 3 -3.52 -2.27 6.27
N LYS A 4 -3.40 -2.34 7.59
CA LYS A 4 -4.09 -3.37 8.37
C LYS A 4 -5.60 -3.18 8.26
N GLY A 5 -6.33 -4.28 8.07
CA GLY A 5 -7.79 -4.31 7.92
C GLY A 5 -8.29 -4.40 6.48
N PHE A 6 -7.40 -4.37 5.48
CA PHE A 6 -7.75 -4.66 4.09
C PHE A 6 -7.75 -6.18 3.85
N ASN A 7 -8.94 -6.77 3.73
CA ASN A 7 -9.13 -8.18 3.40
C ASN A 7 -9.32 -8.35 1.89
N ILE A 8 -8.28 -8.03 1.12
CA ILE A 8 -8.26 -8.16 -0.36
C ILE A 8 -7.26 -9.21 -0.86
N HIS A 9 -6.97 -10.20 -0.01
CA HIS A 9 -5.93 -11.18 -0.29
C HIS A 9 -6.28 -12.04 -1.52
N GLU A 10 -7.53 -12.49 -1.61
CA GLU A 10 -8.02 -13.37 -2.66
C GLU A 10 -7.98 -12.66 -4.03
N GLU A 11 -8.48 -11.43 -4.10
CA GLU A 11 -8.54 -10.63 -5.33
C GLU A 11 -7.14 -10.28 -5.85
N VAL A 12 -6.19 -10.03 -4.95
CA VAL A 12 -4.80 -9.77 -5.33
C VAL A 12 -4.12 -11.04 -5.82
N GLU A 13 -4.46 -12.20 -5.25
CA GLU A 13 -3.95 -13.50 -5.68
C GLU A 13 -4.53 -13.93 -7.03
N GLU A 14 -5.80 -13.64 -7.33
CA GLU A 14 -6.40 -13.81 -8.66
C GLU A 14 -5.64 -13.05 -9.75
N CYS A 15 -5.10 -11.88 -9.39
CA CYS A 15 -4.24 -11.08 -10.26
C CYS A 15 -2.80 -11.63 -10.36
N LYS A 16 -2.48 -12.77 -9.72
CA LYS A 16 -1.14 -13.35 -9.58
C LYS A 16 -0.12 -12.40 -8.92
N LEU A 17 -0.61 -11.57 -8.01
CA LEU A 17 0.21 -10.61 -7.27
C LEU A 17 0.31 -11.00 -5.79
N LYS A 18 1.30 -10.44 -5.09
CA LYS A 18 1.47 -10.62 -3.65
C LYS A 18 1.08 -9.37 -2.90
N LEU A 19 0.18 -9.52 -1.93
CA LEU A 19 -0.24 -8.45 -1.05
C LEU A 19 0.75 -8.26 0.11
N ASN A 20 1.43 -7.11 0.14
CA ASN A 20 2.28 -6.70 1.27
C ASN A 20 1.44 -5.94 2.30
N ILE A 21 1.05 -6.62 3.39
CA ILE A 21 0.38 -6.05 4.56
C ILE A 21 1.24 -6.33 5.81
N PRO A 22 1.39 -5.38 6.75
CA PRO A 22 2.12 -5.64 7.99
C PRO A 22 1.41 -6.73 8.82
N PRO A 23 2.15 -7.68 9.43
CA PRO A 23 1.54 -8.75 10.19
C PRO A 23 0.67 -8.23 11.35
N PHE A 24 -0.41 -8.95 11.63
CA PHE A 24 -1.29 -8.66 12.76
C PHE A 24 -0.66 -9.16 14.06
N ALA A 25 -0.74 -8.34 15.11
CA ALA A 25 -0.49 -8.86 16.45
C ALA A 25 -1.78 -9.57 16.90
N ASN A 26 -1.68 -10.83 17.32
CA ASN A 26 -2.80 -11.50 17.94
C ASN A 26 -3.14 -10.79 19.25
N ALA A 27 -4.43 -10.60 19.54
CA ALA A 27 -4.88 -9.89 20.73
C ALA A 27 -4.26 -10.50 22.00
N GLY A 28 -3.57 -9.68 22.80
CA GLY A 28 -2.93 -10.11 24.04
C GLY A 28 -1.57 -10.80 23.88
N LEU A 29 -1.05 -10.97 22.67
CA LEU A 29 0.25 -11.60 22.41
C LEU A 29 1.27 -10.59 21.85
N GLN A 30 2.52 -10.67 22.33
CA GLN A 30 3.63 -9.93 21.74
C GLN A 30 3.99 -10.50 20.36
N MET A 31 4.46 -9.63 19.47
CA MET A 31 4.94 -10.05 18.15
C MET A 31 6.20 -10.90 18.29
N THR A 32 6.33 -11.93 17.45
CA THR A 32 7.57 -12.69 17.38
C THR A 32 8.70 -11.81 16.82
N GLN A 33 9.96 -12.19 17.07
CA GLN A 33 11.10 -11.48 16.49
C GLN A 33 11.02 -11.43 14.95
N ALA A 34 10.58 -12.53 14.33
CA ALA A 34 10.40 -12.60 12.88
C ALA A 34 9.34 -11.62 12.37
N ASP A 35 8.19 -11.53 13.05
CA ASP A 35 7.11 -10.61 12.68
C ASP A 35 7.52 -9.15 12.89
N ALA A 36 8.30 -8.87 13.94
CA ALA A 36 8.84 -7.54 14.20
C ALA A 36 9.81 -7.10 13.09
N LEU A 37 10.69 -8.00 12.64
CA LEU A 37 11.60 -7.74 11.51
C LEU A 37 10.85 -7.53 10.20
N LEU A 38 9.83 -8.36 9.93
CA LEU A 38 8.99 -8.21 8.75
C LEU A 38 8.25 -6.88 8.77
N THR A 39 7.69 -6.51 9.93
CA THR A 39 7.02 -5.21 10.13
C THR A 39 7.96 -4.06 9.88
N LYS A 40 9.19 -4.10 10.40
CA LYS A 40 10.21 -3.08 10.14
C LYS A 40 10.50 -2.94 8.64
N LYS A 41 10.64 -4.06 7.93
CA LYS A 41 10.88 -4.06 6.48
C LYS A 41 9.71 -3.45 5.71
N ILE A 42 8.49 -3.86 6.02
CA ILE A 42 7.26 -3.34 5.38
C ILE A 42 7.09 -1.85 5.69
N ALA A 43 7.30 -1.43 6.94
CA ALA A 43 7.20 -0.04 7.35
C ALA A 43 8.21 0.85 6.61
N ALA A 44 9.45 0.39 6.40
CA ALA A 44 10.45 1.13 5.62
C ALA A 44 9.98 1.39 4.18
N HIS A 45 9.35 0.40 3.53
CA HIS A 45 8.78 0.57 2.19
C HIS A 45 7.55 1.49 2.21
N ARG A 46 6.72 1.41 3.26
CA ARG A 46 5.52 2.25 3.42
C ARG A 46 5.85 3.74 3.45
N VAL A 47 7.01 4.14 3.98
CA VAL A 47 7.47 5.53 3.96
C VAL A 47 7.47 6.11 2.54
N HIS A 48 7.89 5.33 1.54
CA HIS A 48 7.88 5.78 0.15
C HIS A 48 6.47 5.94 -0.40
N VAL A 49 5.58 4.99 -0.11
CA VAL A 49 4.16 5.03 -0.52
C VAL A 49 3.48 6.28 0.04
N GLU A 50 3.61 6.52 1.36
CA GLU A 50 3.02 7.69 2.03
C GLU A 50 3.60 9.00 1.51
N ARG A 51 4.91 9.05 1.23
CA ARG A 51 5.55 10.23 0.64
C ARG A 51 5.01 10.53 -0.76
N THR A 52 4.80 9.51 -1.59
CA THR A 52 4.20 9.67 -2.92
C THR A 52 2.75 10.14 -2.80
N ILE A 53 1.92 9.50 -1.96
CA ILE A 53 0.54 9.92 -1.69
C ILE A 53 0.50 11.37 -1.19
N GLY A 54 1.40 11.74 -0.27
CA GLY A 54 1.54 13.09 0.25
C GLY A 54 1.91 14.10 -0.85
N SER A 55 2.80 13.72 -1.76
CA SER A 55 3.18 14.55 -2.91
C SER A 55 2.01 14.74 -3.88
N VAL A 56 1.30 13.66 -4.21
CA VAL A 56 0.08 13.69 -5.03
C VAL A 56 -0.96 14.65 -4.44
N LYS A 57 -1.20 14.59 -3.12
CA LYS A 57 -2.11 15.49 -2.41
C LYS A 57 -1.60 16.94 -2.40
N LYS A 58 -0.33 17.15 -2.06
CA LYS A 58 0.29 18.48 -1.94
C LYS A 58 0.27 19.25 -3.26
N PHE A 59 0.65 18.59 -4.34
CA PHE A 59 0.70 19.20 -5.68
C PHE A 59 -0.61 19.09 -6.45
N LYS A 60 -1.66 18.51 -5.84
CA LYS A 60 -2.99 18.40 -6.45
C LYS A 60 -2.97 17.67 -7.80
N ILE A 61 -2.06 16.69 -7.95
CA ILE A 61 -1.77 15.99 -9.22
C ILE A 61 -3.04 15.38 -9.83
N VAL A 62 -3.90 14.80 -8.98
CA VAL A 62 -5.18 14.17 -9.39
C VAL A 62 -6.40 14.94 -8.87
N LYS A 63 -6.26 16.25 -8.62
CA LYS A 63 -7.38 17.06 -8.07
C LYS A 63 -8.49 17.27 -9.09
N GLN A 64 -8.14 17.41 -10.37
CA GLN A 64 -9.12 17.59 -11.43
C GLN A 64 -9.50 16.26 -12.07
N LYS A 65 -10.64 16.23 -12.75
CA LYS A 65 -11.07 15.06 -13.52
C LYS A 65 -9.98 14.72 -14.54
N VAL A 66 -9.45 13.50 -14.46
CA VAL A 66 -8.54 12.98 -15.49
C VAL A 66 -9.36 12.70 -16.75
N PRO A 67 -9.07 13.34 -17.89
CA PRO A 67 -9.73 13.05 -19.15
C PRO A 67 -9.59 11.56 -19.51
N LEU A 68 -10.66 10.96 -20.04
CA LEU A 68 -10.64 9.55 -20.47
C LEU A 68 -9.56 9.29 -21.54
N SER A 69 -9.23 10.29 -22.35
CA SER A 69 -8.14 10.23 -23.33
C SER A 69 -6.76 9.99 -22.71
N LEU A 70 -6.57 10.32 -21.42
CA LEU A 70 -5.32 10.09 -20.69
C LEU A 70 -5.32 8.79 -19.89
N PHE A 71 -6.43 8.04 -19.86
CA PHE A 71 -6.56 6.83 -19.03
C PHE A 71 -5.48 5.78 -19.32
N GLY A 72 -5.15 5.56 -20.59
CA GLY A 72 -4.09 4.60 -20.99
C GLY A 72 -2.67 5.01 -20.59
N ARG A 73 -2.46 6.23 -20.07
CA ARG A 73 -1.17 6.76 -19.61
C ARG A 73 -1.21 7.21 -18.16
N VAL A 74 -2.29 6.94 -17.42
CA VAL A 74 -2.46 7.42 -16.05
C VAL A 74 -1.38 6.89 -15.11
N ASN A 75 -0.82 5.71 -15.43
CA ASN A 75 0.30 5.10 -14.71
C ASN A 75 1.66 5.78 -14.94
N GLN A 76 1.75 6.74 -15.87
CA GLN A 76 2.96 7.53 -16.15
C GLN A 76 2.95 8.90 -15.47
N ILE A 77 1.84 9.26 -14.82
CA ILE A 77 1.65 10.50 -14.06
C ILE A 77 2.11 10.26 -12.62
#